data_AF-A0A935QT23-F1
#
_entry.id   AF-A0A935QT23-F1
#
_cell.length_a   1.000
_cell.length_b   1.000
_cell.length_c   1.000
_cell.angle_alpha   90.00
_cell.angle_beta   90.00
_cell.angle_gamma   90.00
#
_symmetry.space_group_name_H-M   'P 1'
#
loop_
_entity.id
_entity.type
_entity.pdbx_description
1 polymer ?
#
loop_
_entity_poly.entity_id
_entity_poly.type
_entity_poly.pdbx_seq_one_letter_code
_entity_poly.pdbx_strand_id
1 'polypeptide(L)'
;MRKNKLTLAPDVDLAAAAARIPGYSAAEIEAVLLASAGIANGEDREVVSAADLDAAVTDVIPSRDTRMLEFMELLAVFESSTKRMLPARHQGLDTEQVQARLDALRSLLGGRAA
;
A
#
# COMPACT_ATOMS: atom_id res chain seq x y z
N MET A 1 -14.43 -12.15 -12.96
CA MET A 1 -12.98 -11.91 -12.97
C MET A 1 -12.25 -13.11 -13.57
N ARG A 2 -11.38 -12.90 -14.55
CA ARG A 2 -10.51 -13.97 -15.10
C ARG A 2 -9.39 -14.20 -14.10
N LYS A 3 -9.22 -15.42 -13.60
CA LYS A 3 -8.08 -15.75 -12.73
C LYS A 3 -6.82 -15.80 -13.59
N ASN A 4 -5.87 -14.90 -13.36
CA ASN A 4 -4.53 -15.03 -13.90
C ASN A 4 -3.80 -16.12 -13.11
N LYS A 5 -3.49 -17.23 -13.79
CA LYS A 5 -2.71 -18.31 -13.20
C LYS A 5 -1.24 -17.90 -13.31
N LEU A 6 -0.71 -17.34 -12.24
CA LEU A 6 0.71 -16.98 -12.13
C LEU A 6 1.52 -18.24 -11.78
N THR A 7 2.59 -18.48 -12.52
CA THR A 7 3.56 -19.54 -12.19
C THR A 7 4.86 -18.86 -11.76
N LEU A 8 5.30 -19.16 -10.54
CA LEU A 8 6.54 -18.61 -9.97
C LEU A 8 7.65 -19.65 -10.10
N ALA A 9 8.87 -19.18 -10.33
CA ALA A 9 10.05 -20.02 -10.22
C ALA A 9 10.25 -20.49 -8.76
N PRO A 10 10.84 -21.67 -8.51
CA PRO A 10 10.95 -22.25 -7.17
C PRO A 10 11.77 -21.42 -6.18
N ASP A 11 12.66 -20.57 -6.69
CA ASP A 11 13.58 -19.70 -5.96
C ASP A 11 12.97 -18.33 -5.64
N VAL A 12 11.73 -18.05 -6.05
CA VAL A 12 11.05 -16.79 -5.73
C VAL A 12 10.72 -16.73 -4.24
N ASP A 13 11.33 -15.77 -3.55
CA ASP A 13 11.02 -15.45 -2.16
C ASP A 13 9.98 -14.33 -2.06
N LEU A 14 8.72 -14.72 -1.89
CA LEU A 14 7.61 -13.78 -1.70
C LEU A 14 7.69 -13.01 -0.38
N ALA A 15 8.33 -13.57 0.66
CA ALA A 15 8.47 -12.89 1.94
C ALA A 15 9.48 -11.74 1.82
N ALA A 16 10.60 -11.98 1.11
CA ALA A 16 11.57 -10.94 0.79
C ALA A 16 10.94 -9.81 -0.05
N ALA A 17 10.14 -10.16 -1.07
CA ALA A 17 9.43 -9.17 -1.88
C ALA A 17 8.42 -8.37 -1.05
N ALA A 18 7.62 -9.03 -0.21
CA ALA A 18 6.64 -8.38 0.66
C ALA A 18 7.28 -7.39 1.64
N ALA A 19 8.48 -7.69 2.16
CA ALA A 19 9.21 -6.79 3.05
C ALA A 19 9.60 -5.45 2.39
N ARG A 20 9.67 -5.40 1.06
CA ARG A 20 10.03 -4.20 0.27
C ARG A 20 8.83 -3.30 -0.05
N ILE A 21 7.60 -3.78 0.15
CA ILE A 21 6.37 -3.05 -0.20
C ILE A 21 5.44 -2.78 1.01
N PRO A 22 5.96 -2.28 2.15
CA PRO A 22 5.12 -2.02 3.31
C PRO A 22 4.02 -1.01 2.99
N GLY A 23 2.81 -1.32 3.48
CA GLY A 23 1.61 -0.50 3.32
C GLY A 23 0.89 -0.65 1.98
N TYR A 24 1.39 -1.49 1.05
CA TYR A 24 0.68 -1.78 -0.19
C TYR A 24 -0.70 -2.38 0.09
N SER A 25 -1.72 -1.77 -0.55
CA SER A 25 -3.07 -2.30 -0.62
C SER A 25 -3.10 -3.57 -1.48
N ALA A 26 -4.16 -4.36 -1.36
CA ALA A 26 -4.33 -5.56 -2.16
C ALA A 26 -4.26 -5.29 -3.67
N ALA A 27 -4.79 -4.14 -4.12
CA ALA A 27 -4.75 -3.75 -5.53
C ALA A 27 -3.32 -3.42 -6.00
N GLU A 28 -2.52 -2.76 -5.16
CA GLU A 28 -1.12 -2.47 -5.50
C GLU A 28 -0.25 -3.72 -5.48
N ILE A 29 -0.51 -4.66 -4.55
CA ILE A 29 0.15 -5.97 -4.55
C ILE A 29 -0.20 -6.73 -5.84
N GLU A 30 -1.47 -6.72 -6.25
CA GLU A 30 -1.89 -7.33 -7.52
C GLU A 30 -1.20 -6.66 -8.72
N ALA A 31 -1.08 -5.33 -8.73
CA ALA A 31 -0.39 -4.60 -9.77
C ALA A 31 1.09 -5.02 -9.90
N VAL A 32 1.80 -5.23 -8.78
CA VAL A 32 3.17 -5.77 -8.77
C VAL A 32 3.21 -7.16 -9.40
N LEU A 33 2.29 -8.05 -9.04
CA LEU A 33 2.25 -9.41 -9.59
C LEU A 33 1.95 -9.40 -11.09
N LEU A 34 1.01 -8.57 -11.54
CA LEU A 34 0.68 -8.42 -12.96
C LEU A 34 1.85 -7.82 -13.75
N ALA A 35 2.55 -6.84 -13.19
CA ALA A 35 3.75 -6.27 -13.81
C ALA A 35 4.86 -7.32 -13.95
N SER A 36 5.12 -8.12 -12.91
CA SER A 36 6.12 -9.20 -12.98
C SER A 36 5.79 -10.25 -14.03
N ALA A 37 4.49 -10.58 -14.19
CA ALA A 37 4.01 -11.46 -15.25
C ALA A 37 4.21 -10.84 -16.63
N GLY A 38 3.97 -9.53 -16.76
CA GLY A 38 4.19 -8.77 -17.99
C GLY A 38 5.64 -8.78 -18.43
N ILE A 39 6.58 -8.64 -17.49
CA ILE A 39 8.03 -8.71 -17.76
C ILE A 39 8.40 -10.10 -18.29
N ALA A 40 8.00 -11.17 -17.60
CA ALA A 40 8.27 -12.55 -18.04
C ALA A 40 7.67 -12.83 -19.43
N ASN A 41 6.42 -12.42 -19.65
CA ASN A 41 5.74 -12.60 -20.93
C ASN A 41 6.37 -11.77 -22.06
N GLY A 42 6.96 -10.62 -21.76
CA GLY A 42 7.72 -9.81 -22.73
C GLY A 42 9.00 -10.50 -23.22
N GLU A 43 9.49 -11.50 -22.49
CA GLU A 43 10.62 -12.36 -22.86
C GLU A 43 10.18 -13.77 -23.29
N ASP A 44 8.91 -13.94 -23.67
CA ASP A 44 8.31 -15.23 -24.07
C ASP A 44 8.40 -16.33 -22.97
N ARG A 45 8.46 -15.93 -21.70
CA ARG A 45 8.46 -16.84 -20.53
C ARG A 45 7.11 -16.83 -19.81
N GLU A 46 6.58 -18.01 -19.51
CA GLU A 46 5.37 -18.16 -18.68
C GLU A 46 5.66 -18.18 -17.16
N VAL A 47 6.91 -18.42 -16.78
CA VAL A 47 7.34 -18.53 -15.38
C VAL A 47 8.02 -17.22 -14.96
N VAL A 48 7.50 -16.61 -13.89
CA VAL A 48 8.05 -15.40 -13.28
C VAL A 48 9.25 -15.78 -12.40
N SER A 49 10.40 -15.19 -12.72
CA SER A 49 11.64 -15.34 -11.95
C SER A 49 11.70 -14.36 -10.78
N ALA A 50 12.65 -14.56 -9.85
CA ALA A 50 12.90 -13.61 -8.79
C ALA A 50 13.27 -12.21 -9.33
N ALA A 51 14.02 -12.16 -10.43
CA ALA A 51 14.44 -10.90 -11.06
C ALA A 51 13.25 -10.11 -11.63
N ASP A 52 12.27 -10.79 -12.23
CA ASP A 52 11.05 -10.15 -12.74
C ASP A 52 10.23 -9.53 -11.61
N LEU A 53 10.11 -10.25 -10.48
CA LEU A 53 9.42 -9.76 -9.30
C LEU A 53 10.14 -8.56 -8.67
N ASP A 54 11.46 -8.62 -8.56
CA ASP A 54 12.27 -7.53 -8.02
C ASP A 54 12.22 -6.27 -8.89
N ALA A 55 12.21 -6.44 -10.21
CA ALA A 55 12.02 -5.35 -11.16
C ALA A 55 10.62 -4.73 -11.00
N ALA A 56 9.57 -5.56 -10.96
CA ALA A 56 8.20 -5.09 -10.77
C ALA A 56 8.00 -4.34 -9.44
N VAL A 57 8.55 -4.85 -8.34
CA VAL A 57 8.51 -4.17 -7.02
C VAL A 57 9.15 -2.78 -7.09
N THR A 58 10.15 -2.59 -7.95
CA THR A 58 10.86 -1.32 -8.11
C THR A 58 10.14 -0.36 -9.04
N ASP A 59 9.44 -0.89 -10.06
CA ASP A 59 8.77 -0.10 -11.10
C ASP A 59 7.34 0.32 -10.72
N VAL A 60 6.63 -0.50 -9.93
CA VAL A 60 5.23 -0.21 -9.57
C VAL A 60 5.17 0.96 -8.60
N ILE A 61 4.58 2.06 -9.08
CA ILE A 61 4.31 3.24 -8.27
C ILE A 61 2.95 3.06 -7.58
N PRO A 62 2.89 3.07 -6.23
CA PRO A 62 1.64 2.97 -5.50
C PRO A 62 0.78 4.22 -5.75
N SER A 63 -0.48 4.02 -6.12
CA SER A 63 -1.40 5.11 -6.48
C SER A 63 -2.08 5.78 -5.28
N ARG A 64 -1.60 5.51 -4.06
CA ARG A 64 -2.20 6.02 -2.83
C ARG A 64 -1.74 7.43 -2.47
N ASP A 65 -2.69 8.22 -2.00
CA ASP A 65 -2.38 9.48 -1.33
C ASP A 65 -2.16 9.22 0.16
N THR A 66 -0.90 9.26 0.58
CA THR A 66 -0.51 9.04 1.99
C THR A 66 -1.20 9.99 2.95
N ARG A 67 -1.50 11.23 2.51
CA ARG A 67 -2.25 12.21 3.29
C ARG A 67 -3.70 11.79 3.50
N MET A 68 -4.33 11.19 2.48
CA MET A 68 -5.69 10.66 2.60
C MET A 68 -5.73 9.46 3.55
N LEU A 69 -4.73 8.58 3.49
CA LEU A 69 -4.63 7.45 4.42
C LEU A 69 -4.47 7.91 5.87
N GLU A 70 -3.58 8.87 6.11
CA GLU A 70 -3.39 9.45 7.43
C GLU A 70 -4.67 10.14 7.93
N PHE A 71 -5.37 10.86 7.05
CA PHE A 71 -6.64 11.50 7.37
C PHE A 71 -7.70 10.47 7.77
N MET A 72 -7.85 9.38 7.00
CA MET A 72 -8.77 8.28 7.32
C MET A 72 -8.39 7.58 8.63
N GLU A 73 -7.10 7.36 8.88
CA GLU A 73 -6.63 6.77 10.13
C GLU A 73 -6.97 7.66 11.32
N LEU A 74 -6.73 8.97 11.23
CA LEU A 74 -7.04 9.92 12.30
C LEU A 74 -8.54 10.07 12.53
N LEU A 75 -9.38 9.94 11.50
CA LEU A 75 -10.83 9.87 11.66
C LEU A 75 -11.23 8.64 12.49
N ALA A 76 -10.68 7.47 12.16
CA ALA A 76 -10.93 6.26 12.94
C ALA A 76 -10.45 6.38 14.38
N VAL A 77 -9.32 7.07 14.61
CA VAL A 77 -8.82 7.36 15.95
C VAL A 77 -9.73 8.30 16.73
N PHE A 78 -10.23 9.35 16.07
CA PHE A 78 -11.18 10.30 16.65
C PHE A 78 -12.50 9.64 17.04
N GLU A 79 -13.00 8.72 16.21
CA GLU A 79 -14.24 7.97 16.46
C GLU A 79 -14.06 6.85 17.49
N SER A 80 -12.82 6.42 17.76
CA SER A 80 -12.55 5.35 18.71
C SER A 80 -12.78 5.80 20.15
N SER A 81 -13.69 5.14 20.84
CA SER A 81 -14.01 5.45 22.24
C SER A 81 -12.99 4.88 23.24
N THR A 82 -11.92 4.19 22.80
CA THR A 82 -10.94 3.60 23.73
C THR A 82 -9.51 3.61 23.20
N LYS A 83 -8.62 4.31 23.94
CA LYS A 83 -7.19 4.44 23.61
C LYS A 83 -6.45 3.11 23.41
N ARG A 84 -6.83 2.04 24.12
CA ARG A 84 -6.19 0.71 23.98
C ARG A 84 -6.38 0.06 22.61
N MET A 85 -7.41 0.49 21.87
CA MET A 85 -7.69 -0.03 20.53
C MET A 85 -6.97 0.77 19.44
N LEU A 86 -6.29 1.86 19.81
CA LEU A 86 -5.56 2.69 18.87
C LEU A 86 -4.18 2.10 18.56
N PRO A 87 -3.66 2.30 17.34
CA PRO A 87 -2.25 2.03 17.03
C PRO A 87 -1.33 2.74 18.02
N ALA A 88 -0.20 2.11 18.40
CA ALA A 88 0.73 2.64 19.41
C ALA A 88 1.16 4.09 19.13
N ARG A 89 1.34 4.43 17.85
CA ARG A 89 1.67 5.79 17.38
C ARG A 89 0.62 6.86 17.69
N HIS A 90 -0.62 6.49 18.04
CA HIS A 90 -1.74 7.41 18.28
C HIS A 90 -2.32 7.31 19.70
N GLN A 91 -1.85 6.36 20.52
CA GLN A 91 -2.32 6.18 21.91
C GLN A 91 -2.00 7.37 22.82
N GLY A 92 -0.91 8.08 22.54
CA GLY A 92 -0.46 9.24 23.30
C GLY A 92 -1.10 10.57 22.88
N LEU A 93 -1.87 10.58 21.78
CA LEU A 93 -2.51 11.80 21.30
C LEU A 93 -3.73 12.14 22.17
N ASP A 94 -3.91 13.42 22.46
CA ASP A 94 -5.17 13.95 22.97
C ASP A 94 -6.14 14.29 21.82
N THR A 95 -7.40 14.52 22.16
CA THR A 95 -8.46 14.81 21.18
C THR A 95 -8.20 16.11 20.40
N GLU A 96 -7.61 17.11 21.04
CA GLU A 96 -7.34 18.42 20.44
C GLU A 96 -6.24 18.32 19.37
N GLN A 97 -5.19 17.56 19.66
CA GLN A 97 -4.11 17.24 18.72
C GLN A 97 -4.62 16.45 17.52
N VAL A 98 -5.49 15.47 17.73
CA VAL A 98 -6.11 14.71 16.64
C VAL A 98 -6.95 15.64 15.75
N GLN A 99 -7.76 16.50 16.37
CA GLN A 99 -8.64 17.42 15.63
C GLN A 99 -7.86 18.47 14.85
N ALA A 100 -6.84 19.09 15.44
CA ALA A 100 -5.96 20.04 14.75
C ALA A 100 -5.27 19.40 13.53
N ARG A 101 -4.86 18.13 13.65
CA ARG A 101 -4.22 17.39 12.55
C ARG A 101 -5.22 17.01 11.46
N LEU A 102 -6.45 16.64 11.82
CA LEU A 102 -7.54 16.41 10.88
C LEU A 102 -7.86 17.66 10.05
N ASP A 103 -7.95 18.83 10.69
CA ASP A 103 -8.23 20.10 10.00
C ASP A 103 -7.11 20.48 9.01
N ALA A 104 -5.86 20.31 9.42
CA ALA A 104 -4.69 20.54 8.55
C ALA A 104 -4.72 19.62 7.32
N LEU A 105 -4.94 18.31 7.51
CA LEU A 105 -5.04 17.35 6.43
C LEU A 105 -6.23 17.65 5.50
N ARG A 106 -7.38 18.01 6.07
CA ARG A 106 -8.58 18.38 5.30
C ARG A 106 -8.31 19.57 4.37
N SER A 107 -7.61 20.59 4.85
CA SER A 107 -7.21 21.74 4.03
C SER A 107 -6.29 21.33 2.87
N LEU A 108 -5.27 20.51 3.15
CA LEU A 108 -4.34 20.00 2.14
C LEU A 108 -5.00 19.08 1.09
N LEU A 109 -6.05 18.36 1.49
CA LEU A 109 -6.83 17.48 0.60
C LEU A 109 -7.83 18.27 -0.25
N GLY A 110 -8.49 19.27 0.34
CA GLY A 110 -9.46 20.13 -0.33
C GLY A 110 -8.85 21.05 -1.40
N GLY A 111 -7.55 21.37 -1.28
CA GLY A 111 -6.83 22.17 -2.26
C GLY A 111 -6.55 21.50 -3.62
N ARG A 112 -6.93 20.23 -3.82
CA ARG A 112 -6.71 19.50 -5.10
C ARG A 112 -7.89 19.51 -6.06
N ALA A 113 -9.00 20.15 -5.70
CA ALA A 113 -10.18 20.26 -6.54
C ALA A 113 -10.27 21.59 -7.30
N ALA A 114 -9.18 22.36 -7.39
CA ALA A 114 -9.10 23.64 -8.09
C ALA A 114 -8.16 23.56 -9.30
#